data_AF-A0A1I2HTN2-F1
#
_entry.id   AF-A0A1I2HTN2-F1
#
_cell.length_a   1.000
_cell.length_b   1.000
_cell.length_c   1.000
_cell.angle_alpha   90.00
_cell.angle_beta   90.00
_cell.angle_gamma   90.00
#
_symmetry.space_group_name_H-M   'P 1'
#
loop_
_entity.id
_entity.type
_entity.pdbx_description
1 polymer ?
#
loop_
_entity_poly.entity_id
_entity_poly.type
_entity_poly.pdbx_seq_one_letter_code
_entity_poly.pdbx_strand_id
1 'polypeptide(L)' 'MDGDILHKAIFLLRECHESEQQVVTRLKDYFPHLTLSDREMYTSEARDLVHGVHPAHAADAPYPAPVRPVVAPAPAAS' A
#
# COMPACT_ATOMS: atom_id res chain seq x y z
N MET A 1 5.73 20.87 -9.78
CA MET A 1 5.03 20.06 -10.80
C MET A 1 4.54 18.77 -10.17
N ASP A 2 5.39 17.78 -9.87
CA ASP A 2 4.91 16.52 -9.25
C ASP A 2 4.41 16.69 -7.81
N GLY A 3 5.06 17.57 -7.03
CA GLY A 3 4.61 17.92 -5.69
C GLY A 3 3.23 18.60 -5.64
N ASP A 4 2.82 19.30 -6.71
CA ASP A 4 1.51 19.95 -6.78
C ASP A 4 0.39 18.91 -7.01
N ILE A 5 0.68 17.86 -7.78
CA ILE A 5 -0.24 16.74 -8.04
C ILE A 5 -0.46 15.97 -6.73
N LEU A 6 0.62 15.65 -6.03
CA LEU A 6 0.58 14.92 -4.78
C LEU A 6 -0.18 15.71 -3.70
N HIS A 7 0.11 17.00 -3.52
CA HIS A 7 -0.63 17.86 -2.59
C HIS A 7 -2.12 17.92 -2.93
N LYS A 8 -2.48 17.99 -4.21
CA LYS A 8 -3.89 18.01 -4.62
C LYS A 8 -4.59 16.68 -4.32
N ALA A 9 -3.92 15.55 -4.56
CA ALA A 9 -4.45 14.22 -4.25
C ALA A 9 -4.62 14.03 -2.74
N ILE A 10 -3.64 14.45 -1.93
CA ILE A 10 -3.71 14.43 -0.46
C ILE A 10 -4.89 15.29 0.02
N PHE A 11 -5.08 16.48 -0.54
CA PHE A 11 -6.20 17.35 -0.20
C PHE A 11 -7.55 16.67 -0.49
N LEU A 12 -7.71 16.06 -1.68
CA LEU A 12 -8.96 15.39 -2.05
C LEU A 12 -9.26 14.18 -1.15
N LEU A 13 -8.23 13.39 -0.79
CA LEU A 13 -8.36 12.23 0.09
C LEU A 13 -8.64 12.62 1.55
N ARG A 14 -7.95 13.64 2.07
CA ARG A 14 -7.97 14.00 3.49
C ARG A 14 -9.02 15.05 3.84
N GLU A 15 -9.15 16.10 3.05
CA GLU A 15 -10.05 17.24 3.34
C GLU A 15 -11.42 17.04 2.71
N CYS A 16 -11.49 16.50 1.48
CA CYS A 16 -12.77 16.22 0.81
C CYS A 16 -13.32 14.82 1.12
N HIS A 17 -12.55 13.94 1.76
CA HIS A 17 -12.94 12.55 2.06
C HIS A 17 -13.40 11.77 0.81
N GLU A 18 -12.87 12.11 -0.37
CA GLU A 18 -13.19 11.39 -1.61
C GLU A 18 -12.49 10.02 -1.63
N SER A 19 -13.06 9.06 -2.35
CA SER A 19 -12.45 7.75 -2.56
C SER A 19 -11.33 7.81 -3.60
N GLU A 20 -10.39 6.86 -3.57
CA GLU A 20 -9.27 6.77 -4.53
C GLU A 20 -9.74 6.86 -5.99
N GLN A 21 -10.82 6.16 -6.33
CA GLN A 21 -11.41 6.19 -7.68
C GLN A 21 -11.93 7.57 -8.07
N GLN A 22 -12.50 8.32 -7.13
CA GLN A 22 -12.94 9.69 -7.38
C GLN A 22 -11.75 10.64 -7.52
N VAL A 23 -10.71 10.47 -6.72
CA VAL A 23 -9.48 11.27 -6.80
C VAL A 23 -8.78 11.07 -8.14
N VAL A 24 -8.63 9.82 -8.63
CA VAL A 24 -8.08 9.52 -9.97
C VAL A 24 -8.89 10.19 -11.08
N THR A 25 -10.21 10.19 -10.94
CA THR A 25 -11.12 10.84 -11.90
C THR A 25 -10.95 12.35 -11.87
N ARG A 26 -10.93 12.97 -10.68
CA ARG A 26 -10.75 14.41 -10.48
C ARG A 26 -9.38 14.91 -10.92
N LEU A 27 -8.33 14.13 -10.70
CA LEU A 27 -6.98 14.47 -11.14
C LEU A 27 -6.90 14.64 -12.67
N LYS A 28 -7.78 13.98 -13.44
CA LYS A 28 -7.88 14.18 -14.89
C LYS A 28 -8.27 15.62 -15.24
N ASP A 29 -9.18 16.21 -14.48
CA ASP A 29 -9.68 17.57 -14.75
C ASP A 29 -8.64 18.64 -14.39
N TYR A 30 -7.83 18.39 -13.35
CA TYR A 30 -6.77 19.32 -12.93
C TYR A 30 -5.46 19.14 -13.72
N PHE A 31 -5.12 17.90 -14.08
CA PHE A 31 -3.86 17.53 -14.74
C PHE A 31 -4.14 16.63 -15.95
N PRO A 32 -4.67 17.20 -17.06
CA PRO A 32 -5.09 16.42 -18.22
C PRO A 32 -3.93 15.75 -18.98
N HIS A 33 -2.69 16.19 -18.72
CA HIS A 33 -1.48 15.61 -19.30
C HIS A 33 -1.04 14.31 -18.61
N LEU A 34 -1.57 14.00 -17.43
CA LEU A 34 -1.25 12.75 -16.73
C LEU A 34 -1.96 11.57 -17.39
N THR A 35 -1.24 10.46 -17.51
CA THR A 35 -1.85 9.19 -17.92
C THR A 35 -2.72 8.63 -16.80
N LEU A 36 -3.52 7.60 -17.10
CA LEU A 36 -4.30 6.92 -16.07
C LEU A 36 -3.38 6.32 -14.99
N SER A 37 -2.30 5.66 -15.43
CA SER A 37 -1.33 5.03 -14.53
C SER A 37 -0.64 6.03 -13.61
N ASP A 38 -0.29 7.23 -14.10
CA ASP A 38 0.30 8.27 -13.25
C ASP A 38 -0.68 8.74 -12.18
N ARG A 39 -1.97 8.92 -12.54
CA ARG A 39 -2.99 9.34 -11.58
C ARG A 39 -3.24 8.29 -10.51
N GLU A 40 -3.25 7.02 -10.87
CA GLU A 40 -3.36 5.90 -9.92
C GLU A 40 -2.16 5.85 -8.98
N MET A 41 -0.94 6.00 -9.52
CA MET A 41 0.30 6.06 -8.74
C MET A 41 0.26 7.21 -7.72
N TYR A 42 -0.01 8.44 -8.17
CA TYR A 42 -0.08 9.60 -7.27
C TYR A 42 -1.20 9.51 -6.25
N THR A 43 -2.33 8.91 -6.60
CA THR A 43 -3.44 8.68 -5.66
C THR A 43 -3.06 7.67 -4.59
N SER A 44 -2.39 6.57 -4.97
CA SER A 44 -1.91 5.56 -4.01
C SER A 44 -0.85 6.14 -3.09
N GLU A 45 0.07 6.94 -3.61
CA GLU A 45 1.13 7.58 -2.83
C GLU A 45 0.55 8.63 -1.87
N ALA A 46 -0.41 9.44 -2.33
CA ALA A 46 -1.16 10.35 -1.49
C ALA A 46 -1.96 9.64 -0.40
N ARG A 47 -2.58 8.50 -0.70
CA ARG A 47 -3.27 7.68 0.29
C ARG A 47 -2.30 7.16 1.34
N ASP A 48 -1.14 6.65 0.94
CA ASP A 48 -0.12 6.16 1.86
C ASP A 48 0.32 7.26 2.83
N LEU A 49 0.53 8.48 2.31
CA LEU A 49 0.88 9.66 3.12
C LEU A 49 -0.24 10.12 4.05
N VAL A 50 -1.51 10.02 3.63
CA VAL A 50 -2.67 10.40 4.45
C VAL A 50 -2.94 9.37 5.54
N HIS A 51 -2.84 8.09 5.22
CA HIS A 51 -3.15 6.99 6.14
C HIS A 51 -1.94 6.55 6.97
N GLY A 52 -0.73 6.99 6.63
CA GLY A 52 0.44 7.00 7.51
C GLY A 52 0.72 5.65 8.15
N VAL A 53 0.56 4.54 7.43
CA VAL A 53 1.13 3.27 7.88
C VAL A 53 2.43 3.10 7.13
N HIS A 54 3.49 3.59 7.75
CA HIS A 54 4.83 3.12 7.45
C HIS A 54 5.02 1.80 8.22
N PRO A 55 4.82 0.59 7.66
CA PRO A 55 5.65 -0.51 8.07
C PRO A 55 6.93 -0.44 7.25
N ALA A 56 7.80 0.53 7.56
CA ALA A 56 9.22 0.28 7.43
C ALA A 56 9.65 -0.77 8.46
N HIS A 57 9.08 -1.98 8.38
CA HIS A 57 9.46 -3.17 9.13
C HIS A 57 8.79 -4.47 8.65
N ALA A 58 8.48 -4.63 7.37
CA ALA A 58 8.20 -5.96 6.79
C ALA A 58 9.43 -6.55 6.07
N ALA A 59 10.62 -6.04 6.36
CA ALA A 59 11.91 -6.61 5.94
C ALA A 59 12.64 -7.39 7.05
N ASP A 60 12.03 -7.56 8.25
CA ASP A 60 12.59 -8.36 9.34
C ASP A 60 11.56 -9.34 9.91
N ALA A 61 11.16 -10.30 9.07
CA ALA A 61 10.66 -11.58 9.53
C ALA A 61 10.81 -12.61 8.41
N PRO A 62 11.92 -13.36 8.33
CA PRO A 62 11.84 -14.69 7.76
C PRO A 62 10.95 -15.48 8.71
N TYR A 63 9.69 -15.72 8.37
CA TYR A 63 8.95 -16.80 9.02
C TYR A 63 9.66 -18.10 8.60
N PRO A 64 10.37 -18.82 9.49
CA PRO A 64 10.73 -20.18 9.15
C PRO A 64 9.41 -20.96 9.02
N ALA A 65 9.34 -21.78 7.97
CA ALA A 65 8.27 -22.73 7.74
C ALA A 65 7.88 -23.46 9.05
N PRO A 66 6.61 -23.88 9.22
CA PRO A 66 6.23 -24.69 10.37
C PRO A 66 7.10 -25.95 10.41
N VAL A 67 7.97 -26.04 11.41
CA VAL A 67 8.74 -27.25 11.67
C VAL A 67 7.75 -28.36 11.98
N ARG A 68 7.60 -29.30 11.05
CA ARG A 68 6.90 -30.56 11.31
C ARG A 68 7.56 -31.18 12.54
N PRO A 69 6.83 -31.57 13.60
CA PRO A 69 7.43 -32.35 14.66
C PRO A 69 7.90 -33.68 14.03
N VAL A 70 9.21 -33.89 14.00
CA VAL A 70 9.79 -35.20 13.78
C VAL A 70 9.50 -36.02 15.03
N VAL A 71 8.36 -36.69 15.05
CA VAL A 71 8.16 -37.81 15.98
C VAL A 71 9.07 -38.93 15.50
N ALA A 72 10.17 -39.10 16.23
CA ALA A 72 11.06 -40.25 16.12
C ALA A 72 10.31 -41.54 16.49
N PRO A 73 10.68 -42.70 15.91
CA PRO A 73 9.99 -43.96 16.13
C PRO A 73 10.15 -44.46 17.58
N ALA A 74 9.05 -44.96 18.15
CA ALA A 74 9.02 -45.58 19.47
C ALA A 74 9.95 -46.81 19.52
N PRO A 75 10.72 -47.01 20.62
CA PRO A 75 11.44 -48.26 20.81
C PRO A 75 10.47 -49.38 21.15
N ALA A 76 10.65 -50.53 20.49
CA ALA A 76 10.00 -51.79 20.79
C ALA A 76 10.35 -52.21 22.23
N ALA A 77 9.33 -52.43 23.05
CA ALA A 77 9.47 -53.15 24.33
C ALA A 77 9.27 -54.64 24.06
N SER A 78 10.22 -55.45 24.52
CA SER A 78 10.16 -56.92 24.61
C SER A 78 9.24 -57.38 25.73
#